data_AF-A0A941XW26-F1
#
_entry.id   AF-A0A941XW26-F1
#
_cell.length_a   1.000
_cell.length_b   1.000
_cell.length_c   1.000
_cell.angle_alpha   90.00
_cell.angle_beta   90.00
_cell.angle_gamma   90.00
#
_symmetry.space_group_name_H-M   'P 1'
#
loop_
_entity.id
_entity.type
_entity.pdbx_description
1 polymer ?
#
loop_
_entity_poly.entity_id
_entity_poly.type
_entity_poly.pdbx_seq_one_letter_code
_entity_poly.pdbx_strand_id
1 'polypeptide(L)'
;MTNNEIIYRTSVQFVEDGILDMVLVDGMEMPEPIHTFNGWKELGYSVKKGEKSKIKFPIWKHTTKTIEAQDKNGNTTEQDVSKMFMKTAYFFTFAQVEPLKA
;
A
#
# COMPACT_ATOMS: atom_id res chain seq x y z
N MET A 1 7.57 -1.19 -13.22
CA MET A 1 6.24 -0.86 -12.67
C MET A 1 6.36 -0.77 -11.16
N THR A 2 6.22 0.43 -10.61
CA THR A 2 6.34 0.69 -9.17
C THR A 2 4.97 0.62 -8.49
N ASN A 3 4.92 0.52 -7.15
CA ASN A 3 3.66 0.56 -6.42
C ASN A 3 2.91 1.88 -6.65
N ASN A 4 3.61 3.02 -6.67
CA ASN A 4 2.99 4.32 -6.94
C ASN A 4 2.34 4.37 -8.32
N GLU A 5 2.99 3.81 -9.34
CA GLU A 5 2.45 3.77 -10.69
C GLU A 5 1.22 2.86 -10.80
N ILE A 6 1.23 1.70 -10.12
CA ILE A 6 0.06 0.81 -10.04
C ILE A 6 -1.10 1.54 -9.38
N ILE A 7 -0.86 2.12 -8.19
CA ILE A 7 -1.88 2.83 -7.43
C ILE A 7 -2.48 3.97 -8.25
N TYR A 8 -1.64 4.82 -8.86
CA TYR A 8 -2.11 5.94 -9.67
C TYR A 8 -2.98 5.51 -10.85
N ARG A 9 -2.50 4.55 -11.65
CA ARG A 9 -3.25 4.05 -12.82
C ARG A 9 -4.58 3.43 -12.40
N THR A 10 -4.58 2.64 -11.33
CA THR A 10 -5.82 2.04 -10.81
C THR A 10 -6.76 3.10 -10.22
N SER A 11 -6.25 4.12 -9.55
CA SER A 11 -7.07 5.22 -9.05
C SER A 11 -7.74 6.01 -10.18
N VAL A 12 -7.04 6.26 -11.29
CA VAL A 12 -7.65 6.89 -12.48
C VAL A 12 -8.80 6.04 -13.03
N GLN A 13 -8.60 4.72 -13.16
CA GLN A 13 -9.68 3.81 -13.58
C GLN A 13 -10.86 3.85 -12.62
N PHE A 14 -10.63 3.89 -11.31
CA PHE A 14 -11.72 4.02 -10.34
C PHE A 14 -12.46 5.35 -10.40
N VAL A 15 -11.82 6.43 -10.84
CA VAL A 15 -12.53 7.68 -11.13
C VAL A 15 -13.42 7.52 -12.36
N GLU A 16 -12.91 6.90 -13.44
CA GLU A 16 -13.69 6.62 -14.65
C GLU A 16 -14.90 5.69 -14.35
N ASP A 17 -14.73 4.72 -13.46
CA ASP A 17 -15.77 3.79 -13.00
C ASP A 17 -16.74 4.43 -11.98
N GLY A 18 -16.50 5.67 -11.54
CA GLY A 18 -17.33 6.37 -10.54
C GLY A 18 -17.21 5.82 -9.11
N ILE A 19 -16.12 5.11 -8.81
CA ILE A 19 -15.81 4.55 -7.48
C ILE A 19 -15.03 5.55 -6.62
N LEU A 20 -14.16 6.34 -7.23
CA LEU A 20 -13.40 7.41 -6.60
C LEU A 20 -13.81 8.77 -7.18
N ASP A 21 -13.68 9.80 -6.36
CA ASP A 21 -13.88 11.18 -6.79
C ASP A 21 -12.56 11.82 -7.24
N MET A 22 -12.66 12.85 -8.10
CA MET A 22 -11.54 13.72 -8.44
C MET A 22 -11.51 14.87 -7.44
N VAL A 23 -10.35 15.10 -6.82
CA VAL A 23 -10.15 16.10 -5.77
C VAL A 23 -9.02 17.06 -6.15
N LEU A 24 -9.14 18.31 -5.72
CA LEU A 24 -8.13 19.32 -5.97
C LEU A 24 -7.07 19.28 -4.87
N VAL A 25 -5.86 18.86 -5.22
CA VAL A 25 -4.70 18.76 -4.32
C VAL A 25 -3.63 19.71 -4.84
N ASP A 26 -3.24 20.69 -4.03
CA ASP A 26 -2.24 21.72 -4.38
C ASP A 26 -2.49 22.43 -5.72
N GLY A 27 -3.76 22.64 -6.09
CA GLY A 27 -4.14 23.30 -7.34
C GLY A 27 -4.23 22.38 -8.56
N MET A 28 -3.99 21.08 -8.40
CA MET A 28 -4.12 20.08 -9.45
C MET A 28 -5.26 19.11 -9.15
N GLU A 29 -6.06 18.78 -10.18
CA GLU A 29 -7.08 17.75 -10.07
C GLU A 29 -6.42 16.37 -10.10
N MET A 30 -6.57 15.62 -9.02
CA MET A 30 -6.05 14.27 -8.86
C MET A 30 -7.12 13.33 -8.32
N PRO A 31 -7.06 12.02 -8.60
CA PRO A 31 -7.92 11.05 -7.93
C PRO A 31 -7.80 11.15 -6.39
N GLU A 32 -8.90 10.91 -5.68
CA GLU A 32 -8.90 10.86 -4.22
C GLU A 32 -7.75 9.96 -3.71
N PRO A 33 -6.93 10.43 -2.74
CA PRO A 33 -5.83 9.64 -2.22
C PRO A 33 -6.36 8.39 -1.50
N ILE A 34 -5.82 7.24 -1.90
CA ILE A 34 -6.11 5.95 -1.28
C ILE A 34 -4.84 5.39 -0.65
N HIS A 35 -4.96 4.91 0.59
CA HIS A 35 -3.85 4.29 1.30
C HIS A 35 -4.28 2.99 1.97
N THR A 36 -3.30 2.12 2.21
CA THR A 36 -3.51 0.96 3.07
C THR A 36 -3.71 1.42 4.52
N PHE A 37 -4.21 0.53 5.39
CA PHE A 37 -4.37 0.82 6.82
C PHE A 37 -3.08 1.41 7.44
N ASN A 38 -1.93 0.79 7.17
CA ASN A 38 -0.64 1.29 7.66
C ASN A 38 -0.26 2.64 7.04
N GLY A 39 -0.53 2.83 5.74
CA GLY A 39 -0.24 4.10 5.08
C GLY A 39 -1.02 5.26 5.72
N TRP A 40 -2.29 5.06 6.05
CA TRP A 40 -3.06 6.06 6.80
C TRP A 40 -2.51 6.30 8.20
N LYS A 41 -2.07 5.23 8.89
CA LYS A 41 -1.44 5.34 10.21
C LYS A 41 -0.18 6.19 10.20
N GLU A 42 0.66 6.04 9.18
CA GLU A 42 1.87 6.85 8.99
C GLU A 42 1.53 8.32 8.70
N LEU A 43 0.38 8.60 8.08
CA LEU A 43 -0.13 9.94 7.82
C LEU A 43 -0.89 10.56 9.00
N GLY A 44 -0.98 9.89 10.15
CA GLY A 44 -1.69 10.41 11.33
C GLY A 44 -3.19 10.11 11.38
N TYR A 45 -3.66 9.14 10.59
CA TYR A 45 -5.06 8.72 10.54
C TYR A 45 -5.23 7.24 10.91
N SER A 46 -6.40 6.86 11.43
CA SER A 46 -6.80 5.46 11.60
C SER A 46 -8.05 5.18 10.80
N VAL A 47 -8.15 3.98 10.21
CA VAL A 47 -9.42 3.51 9.65
C VAL A 47 -10.44 3.39 10.77
N LYS A 48 -11.65 3.91 10.55
CA LYS A 48 -12.75 3.87 11.52
C LYS A 48 -13.07 2.43 11.88
N LYS A 49 -13.40 2.19 13.15
CA LYS A 49 -13.68 0.83 13.64
C LYS A 49 -14.86 0.20 12.89
N GLY A 50 -14.63 -0.96 12.27
CA GLY A 50 -15.64 -1.73 11.54
C GLY A 50 -15.72 -1.43 10.04
N GLU A 51 -15.00 -0.42 9.54
CA GLU A 51 -14.94 -0.14 8.11
C GLU A 51 -14.24 -1.26 7.33
N LYS A 52 -14.83 -1.64 6.20
CA LYS A 52 -14.25 -2.59 5.26
C LYS A 52 -13.61 -1.85 4.10
N SER A 53 -12.50 -2.39 3.61
CA SER A 53 -11.86 -1.85 2.42
C SER A 53 -12.78 -2.01 1.20
N LYS A 54 -13.09 -0.90 0.56
CA LYS A 54 -13.88 -0.87 -0.69
C LYS A 54 -13.02 -1.19 -1.91
N ILE A 55 -11.72 -0.89 -1.83
CA ILE A 55 -10.77 -0.94 -2.94
C ILE A 55 -9.69 -1.98 -2.66
N LYS A 56 -9.55 -2.95 -3.56
CA LYS A 56 -8.53 -4.00 -3.47
C LYS A 56 -7.91 -4.28 -4.82
N PHE A 57 -6.59 -4.32 -4.88
CA PHE A 57 -5.84 -4.69 -6.09
C PHE A 57 -4.44 -5.19 -5.74
N PRO A 58 -3.81 -6.00 -6.61
CA PRO A 58 -2.46 -6.49 -6.38
C PRO A 58 -1.43 -5.37 -6.51
N ILE A 59 -0.55 -5.26 -5.53
CA ILE A 59 0.66 -4.42 -5.60
C ILE A 59 1.90 -5.29 -5.36
N TRP A 60 3.07 -4.77 -5.72
CA TRP A 60 4.31 -5.47 -5.41
C TRP A 60 4.60 -5.40 -3.90
N LYS A 61 4.85 -6.57 -3.32
CA LYS A 61 5.33 -6.72 -1.96
C LYS A 61 6.78 -7.21 -1.98
N HIS A 62 7.64 -6.45 -1.33
CA HIS A 62 9.01 -6.86 -1.03
C HIS A 62 9.04 -7.56 0.32
N THR A 63 9.67 -8.73 0.40
CA THR A 63 9.96 -9.42 1.65
C THR A 63 11.44 -9.76 1.69
N THR A 64 12.11 -9.41 2.77
CA THR A 64 13.46 -9.89 3.06
C THR A 64 13.34 -10.98 4.11
N LYS A 65 14.02 -12.10 3.88
CA LYS A 65 14.18 -13.14 4.90
C LYS A 65 15.66 -13.42 5.04
N THR A 66 16.15 -13.30 6.26
CA THR A 66 17.48 -13.77 6.63
C THR A 66 17.42 -15.29 6.73
N ILE A 67 18.29 -15.98 5.99
CA ILE A 67 18.44 -17.42 6.04
C ILE A 67 19.87 -17.75 6.46
N GLU A 68 20.02 -18.84 7.21
CA GLU A 68 21.33 -19.41 7.50
C GLU A 68 21.79 -20.23 6.30
N ALA A 69 22.85 -19.78 5.64
CA ALA A 69 23.50 -20.50 4.55
C ALA A 69 24.82 -21.09 5.05
N GLN A 70 25.04 -22.38 4.82
CA GLN A 70 26.35 -22.99 5.06
C GLN A 70 27.26 -22.73 3.88
N ASP A 71 28.41 -22.14 4.14
CA ASP A 71 29.47 -21.96 3.14
C ASP A 71 30.22 -23.29 2.91
N LYS A 72 31.01 -23.39 1.84
CA LYS A 72 31.71 -24.64 1.45
C LYS A 72 32.69 -25.14 2.51
N ASN A 73 33.06 -24.29 3.47
CA ASN A 73 33.95 -24.59 4.58
C ASN A 73 33.21 -24.97 5.88
N GLY A 74 31.89 -25.15 5.85
CA GLY A 74 31.09 -25.55 7.01
C GLY A 74 30.75 -24.42 7.99
N ASN A 75 31.08 -23.16 7.66
CA ASN A 75 30.69 -22.00 8.45
C ASN A 75 29.26 -21.57 8.08
N THR A 76 28.42 -21.35 9.08
CA THR A 76 27.09 -20.73 8.92
C THR A 76 27.26 -19.23 8.73
N THR A 77 26.80 -18.71 7.59
CA THR A 77 26.69 -17.28 7.33
C THR A 77 25.22 -16.91 7.16
N GLU A 78 24.83 -15.77 7.72
CA GLU A 78 23.49 -15.22 7.52
C GLU A 78 23.46 -14.52 6.15
N GLN A 79 22.53 -14.93 5.29
CA GLN A 79 22.27 -14.29 4.01
C GLN A 79 20.85 -13.74 3.95
N ASP A 80 20.72 -12.48 3.58
CA ASP A 80 19.43 -11.86 3.29
C ASP A 80 18.95 -12.23 1.89
N VAL A 81 17.92 -13.06 1.82
CA VAL A 81 17.24 -13.36 0.57
C VAL A 81 16.03 -12.45 0.44
N SER A 82 16.13 -11.49 -0.49
CA SER A 82 14.98 -10.70 -0.93
C SER A 82 14.12 -11.48 -1.92
N LYS A 83 12.80 -11.43 -1.73
CA LYS A 83 11.80 -11.91 -2.69
C LYS A 83 10.77 -10.82 -2.93
N MET A 84 10.38 -10.67 -4.19
CA MET A 84 9.34 -9.74 -4.61
C MET A 84 8.21 -10.52 -5.28
N PHE A 85 6.98 -10.28 -4.85
CA PHE A 85 5.80 -10.93 -5.41
C PHE A 85 4.59 -9.99 -5.35
N MET A 86 3.63 -10.17 -6.25
CA MET A 86 2.39 -9.42 -6.20
C MET A 86 1.46 -9.98 -5.12
N LYS A 87 0.87 -9.10 -4.31
CA LYS A 87 -0.13 -9.47 -3.31
C LYS A 87 -1.27 -8.47 -3.34
N THR A 88 -2.50 -8.97 -3.24
CA THR A 88 -3.68 -8.11 -3.04
C THR A 88 -3.53 -7.29 -1.78
N ALA A 89 -3.52 -5.97 -1.95
CA ALA A 89 -3.57 -5.00 -0.87
C ALA A 89 -5.00 -4.43 -0.76
N TYR A 90 -5.30 -3.93 0.44
CA TYR A 90 -6.59 -3.36 0.80
C TYR A 90 -6.38 -1.88 1.07
N PHE A 91 -7.10 -1.05 0.33
CA PHE A 91 -7.01 0.40 0.39
C PHE A 91 -8.29 0.99 0.98
N PHE A 92 -8.13 2.15 1.59
CA PHE A 92 -9.19 2.92 2.23
C PHE A 92 -9.12 4.35 1.72
N THR A 93 -10.27 4.98 1.56
CA THR A 93 -10.39 6.38 1.16
C THR A 93 -10.40 7.29 2.37
N PHE A 94 -10.33 8.61 2.16
CA PHE A 94 -10.32 9.58 3.27
C PHE A 94 -11.61 9.53 4.09
N ALA A 95 -12.75 9.26 3.43
CA ALA A 95 -14.04 9.11 4.10
C ALA A 95 -14.08 7.97 5.14
N GLN A 96 -13.21 6.96 5.00
CA GLN A 96 -13.17 5.76 5.86
C GLN A 96 -12.23 5.90 7.06
N VAL A 97 -11.50 7.02 7.16
CA VAL A 97 -10.52 7.24 8.24
C VAL A 97 -10.96 8.37 9.17
N GLU A 98 -10.37 8.37 10.37
CA GLU A 98 -10.49 9.41 11.38
C GLU A 98 -9.08 9.82 11.84
N PRO A 99 -8.85 11.10 12.19
CA PRO A 99 -7.54 11.52 12.69
C PRO A 99 -7.20 10.77 13.98
N LEU A 100 -5.95 10.35 14.12
CA LEU A 100 -5.46 9.81 15.38
C LEU A 100 -5.57 10.90 16.43
N LYS A 101 -6.36 10.64 17.48
CA LYS A 101 -6.40 11.53 18.64
C LYS A 101 -5.00 11.59 19.25
N ALA A 102 -4.46 12.80 19.33
CA ALA A 102 -3.22 13.10 20.04
C ALA A 102 -3.35 12.77 21.54
#